data_AF-A0A534MZI3-F1
#
_entry.id   AF-A0A534MZI3-F1
#
_cell.length_a   1.000
_cell.length_b   1.000
_cell.length_c   1.000
_cell.angle_alpha   90.00
_cell.angle_beta   90.00
_cell.angle_gamma   90.00
#
_symmetry.space_group_name_H-M   'P 1'
#
loop_
_entity.id
_entity.type
_entity.pdbx_description
1 polymer ?
#
loop_
_entity_poly.entity_id
_entity_poly.type
_entity_poly.pdbx_seq_one_letter_code
_entity_poly.pdbx_strand_id
1 'polypeptide(L)'
;MAEEASVPSVRSLIRPMRWLLYAASSLVFLAGLQLSLLTEQTDTYFAWTIAPPLTAAFLGAAYWAAVPVELTAARETVWAKARVAVPAIWLFTTLTLVATLVHFDRFHFSSPIASAQGAAWFWLA
;
A
#
# COMPACT_ATOMS: atom_id res chain seq x y z
N MET A 1 11.77 50.16 -12.17
CA MET A 1 11.70 49.12 -11.12
C MET A 1 10.71 48.08 -11.62
N ALA A 2 11.20 47.10 -12.39
CA ALA A 2 10.36 46.06 -12.98
C ALA A 2 10.29 44.91 -11.99
N GLU A 3 9.08 44.60 -11.53
CA GLU A 3 8.78 43.45 -10.69
C GLU A 3 9.03 42.20 -11.55
N GLU A 4 10.13 41.48 -11.28
CA GLU A 4 10.33 40.13 -11.83
C GLU A 4 9.20 39.25 -11.30
N ALA A 5 8.15 39.09 -12.12
CA ALA A 5 7.09 38.14 -11.84
C ALA A 5 7.73 36.75 -11.73
N SER A 6 7.85 36.24 -10.50
CA SER A 6 8.38 34.91 -10.22
C SER A 6 7.51 33.88 -10.95
N VAL A 7 8.03 33.31 -12.04
CA VAL A 7 7.34 32.25 -12.78
C VAL A 7 7.06 31.13 -11.77
N PRO A 8 5.80 30.71 -11.55
CA PRO A 8 5.49 29.69 -10.56
C PRO A 8 6.26 28.40 -10.92
N SER A 9 7.25 28.04 -10.09
CA SER A 9 8.08 26.87 -10.34
C SER A 9 7.22 25.62 -10.17
N VAL A 10 6.77 25.02 -11.28
CA VAL A 10 6.03 23.76 -11.26
C VAL A 10 7.00 22.67 -10.79
N ARG A 11 6.88 22.27 -9.53
CA ARG A 11 7.73 21.22 -8.95
C ARG A 11 7.37 19.88 -9.59
N SER A 12 8.23 19.38 -10.47
CA SER A 12 8.05 18.08 -11.11
C SER A 12 8.24 16.95 -10.10
N LEU A 13 7.47 15.86 -10.24
CA LEU A 13 7.69 14.65 -9.46
C LEU A 13 9.04 14.03 -9.86
N ILE A 14 9.92 13.81 -8.88
CA ILE A 14 11.19 13.11 -9.14
C ILE A 14 10.91 11.68 -9.62
N ARG A 15 11.59 11.22 -10.67
CA ARG A 15 11.47 9.87 -11.25
C ARG A 15 11.40 8.71 -10.22
N PRO A 16 12.22 8.67 -9.14
CA PRO A 16 12.14 7.58 -8.16
C PRO A 16 10.79 7.53 -7.42
N MET A 17 10.14 8.66 -7.16
CA MET A 17 8.83 8.69 -6.51
C MET A 17 7.76 8.01 -7.38
N ARG A 18 7.87 8.11 -8.72
CA ARG A 18 6.94 7.45 -9.65
C ARG A 18 7.08 5.94 -9.59
N TRP A 19 8.32 5.44 -9.56
CA TRP A 19 8.59 4.01 -9.40
C TRP A 19 8.11 3.48 -8.05
N LEU A 20 8.28 4.26 -6.98
CA LEU A 20 7.74 3.91 -5.66
C LEU A 20 6.22 3.76 -5.69
N LEU A 21 5.50 4.69 -6.34
CA LEU A 21 4.04 4.61 -6.47
C LEU A 21 3.57 3.43 -7.33
N TYR A 22 4.32 3.07 -8.38
CA TYR A 22 4.02 1.86 -9.16
C TYR A 22 4.27 0.57 -8.38
N ALA A 23 5.34 0.53 -7.59
CA ALA A 23 5.62 -0.58 -6.69
C ALA A 23 4.51 -0.71 -5.64
N ALA A 24 4.17 0.38 -4.95
CA ALA A 24 3.07 0.43 -3.99
C ALA A 24 1.75 -0.06 -4.60
N SER A 25 1.39 0.44 -5.79
CA SER A 25 0.17 0.02 -6.50
C SER A 25 0.16 -1.46 -6.83
N SER A 26 1.31 -2.02 -7.19
CA SER A 26 1.44 -3.45 -7.47
C SER A 26 1.30 -4.28 -6.19
N LEU A 27 1.83 -3.82 -5.07
CA LEU A 27 1.70 -4.46 -3.75
C LEU A 27 0.24 -4.44 -3.27
N VAL A 28 -0.40 -3.28 -3.31
CA VAL A 28 -1.81 -3.08 -2.95
C VAL A 28 -2.71 -3.94 -3.84
N PHE A 29 -2.42 -4.03 -5.14
CA PHE A 29 -3.12 -4.91 -6.06
C PHE A 29 -2.99 -6.39 -5.66
N LEU A 30 -1.78 -6.87 -5.36
CA LEU A 30 -1.56 -8.26 -4.94
C LEU A 30 -2.27 -8.58 -3.62
N ALA A 31 -2.18 -7.68 -2.63
CA ALA A 31 -2.91 -7.81 -1.37
C ALA A 31 -4.43 -7.83 -1.59
N GLY A 32 -4.94 -6.93 -2.44
CA GLY A 32 -6.35 -6.91 -2.85
C GLY A 32 -6.79 -8.20 -3.53
N LEU A 33 -5.97 -8.76 -4.42
CA LEU A 33 -6.22 -10.03 -5.10
C LEU A 33 -6.29 -11.20 -4.11
N GLN A 34 -5.29 -11.33 -3.23
CA GLN A 34 -5.24 -12.37 -2.20
C GLN A 34 -6.47 -12.29 -1.28
N LEU A 35 -6.79 -11.09 -0.79
CA LEU A 35 -7.90 -10.91 0.15
C LEU A 35 -9.29 -10.95 -0.50
N SER A 36 -9.39 -10.87 -1.83
CA SER A 36 -10.68 -10.98 -2.53
C SER A 36 -10.93 -12.40 -3.05
N LEU A 37 -9.90 -13.13 -3.48
CA LEU A 37 -10.04 -14.47 -4.06
C LEU A 37 -9.69 -15.59 -3.07
N LEU A 38 -8.82 -15.34 -2.10
CA LEU A 38 -8.31 -16.32 -1.14
C LEU A 38 -8.75 -15.99 0.30
N THR A 39 -9.98 -15.49 0.44
CA THR A 39 -10.57 -15.06 1.73
C THR A 39 -10.54 -16.16 2.79
N GLU A 40 -10.69 -17.43 2.39
CA GLU A 40 -10.68 -18.60 3.27
C GLU A 40 -9.29 -19.19 3.52
N GLN A 41 -8.25 -18.70 2.83
CA GLN A 41 -6.89 -19.27 2.87
C GLN A 41 -5.85 -18.24 3.33
N THR A 42 -6.29 -17.29 4.16
CA THR A 42 -5.41 -16.24 4.71
C THR A 42 -4.36 -16.79 5.68
N ASP A 43 -4.60 -17.97 6.26
CA ASP A 43 -3.63 -18.73 7.05
C ASP A 43 -2.41 -19.20 6.23
N THR A 44 -2.59 -19.39 4.91
CA THR A 44 -1.58 -19.98 4.02
C THR A 44 -0.94 -18.96 3.08
N TYR A 45 -1.74 -18.02 2.55
CA TYR A 45 -1.31 -17.10 1.50
C TYR A 45 -1.20 -15.64 1.94
N PHE A 46 -1.52 -15.32 3.19
CA PHE A 46 -1.48 -13.96 3.72
C PHE A 46 -0.59 -13.84 4.96
N ALA A 47 -0.20 -12.61 5.28
CA ALA A 47 0.76 -12.29 6.33
C ALA A 47 0.27 -12.65 7.75
N TRP A 48 -1.05 -12.72 7.95
CA TRP A 48 -1.71 -13.18 9.17
C TRP A 48 -3.08 -13.78 8.85
N THR A 49 -3.64 -14.58 9.75
CA THR A 49 -4.98 -15.16 9.57
C THR A 49 -6.09 -14.13 9.81
N ILE A 50 -7.04 -14.03 8.88
CA ILE A 50 -8.27 -13.25 9.04
C ILE A 50 -9.44 -14.23 9.15
N ALA A 51 -9.95 -14.44 10.37
CA ALA A 51 -10.93 -15.49 10.63
C ALA A 51 -12.28 -15.29 9.92
N PRO A 52 -12.89 -14.09 9.88
CA PRO A 52 -14.11 -13.89 9.11
C PRO A 52 -13.79 -13.62 7.64
N PRO A 53 -14.23 -14.47 6.67
CA PRO A 53 -13.96 -14.25 5.25
C PRO A 53 -14.52 -12.92 4.72
N LEU A 54 -15.61 -12.44 5.32
CA LEU A 54 -16.20 -11.13 5.01
C LEU A 54 -15.27 -9.97 5.37
N THR A 55 -14.52 -10.08 6.48
CA THR A 55 -13.51 -9.07 6.85
C THR A 55 -12.34 -9.10 5.86
N ALA A 56 -11.91 -10.28 5.42
CA ALA A 56 -10.89 -10.41 4.38
C ALA A 56 -11.36 -9.75 3.08
N ALA A 57 -12.57 -10.05 2.62
CA ALA A 57 -13.15 -9.45 1.42
C ALA A 57 -13.30 -7.91 1.53
N PHE A 58 -13.71 -7.41 2.70
CA PHE A 58 -13.81 -5.97 2.97
C PHE A 58 -12.45 -5.28 2.85
N LEU A 59 -11.40 -5.86 3.46
CA LEU A 59 -10.04 -5.35 3.31
C LEU A 59 -9.55 -5.45 1.87
N GLY A 60 -9.85 -6.55 1.18
CA GLY A 60 -9.57 -6.72 -0.25
C GLY A 60 -10.18 -5.61 -1.09
N ALA A 61 -11.45 -5.27 -0.87
CA ALA A 61 -12.13 -4.18 -1.55
C ALA A 61 -11.48 -2.81 -1.25
N ALA A 62 -11.04 -2.58 -0.01
CA ALA A 62 -10.32 -1.37 0.35
C ALA A 62 -8.98 -1.25 -0.41
N TYR A 63 -8.23 -2.35 -0.55
CA TYR A 63 -7.03 -2.39 -1.39
C TYR A 63 -7.35 -2.12 -2.87
N TRP A 64 -8.39 -2.76 -3.42
CA TRP A 64 -8.83 -2.51 -4.79
C TRP A 64 -9.23 -1.05 -5.04
N ALA A 65 -9.83 -0.38 -4.06
CA ALA A 65 -10.17 1.04 -4.16
C ALA A 65 -8.93 1.95 -4.17
N ALA A 66 -7.84 1.54 -3.51
CA ALA A 66 -6.58 2.29 -3.48
C ALA A 66 -5.79 2.18 -4.81
N VAL A 67 -5.89 1.06 -5.53
CA VAL A 67 -5.14 0.83 -6.78
C VAL A 67 -5.32 1.96 -7.81
N PRO A 68 -6.54 2.39 -8.19
CA PRO A 68 -6.73 3.50 -9.13
C PRO A 68 -6.17 4.82 -8.61
N VAL A 69 -6.24 5.07 -7.30
CA VAL A 69 -5.72 6.30 -6.67
C VAL A 69 -4.20 6.35 -6.81
N GLU A 70 -3.51 5.24 -6.56
CA GLU A 70 -2.06 5.16 -6.68
C GLU A 70 -1.60 5.19 -8.15
N LEU A 71 -2.32 4.52 -9.05
CA LEU A 71 -2.02 4.55 -10.49
C LEU A 71 -2.21 5.94 -11.10
N THR A 72 -3.27 6.66 -10.71
CA THR A 72 -3.50 8.04 -11.16
C THR A 72 -2.45 8.99 -10.59
N ALA A 73 -2.08 8.84 -9.30
CA ALA A 73 -0.99 9.60 -8.70
C ALA A 73 0.38 9.33 -9.36
N ALA A 74 0.68 8.08 -9.75
CA ALA A 74 1.93 7.70 -10.43
C ALA A 74 2.05 8.29 -11.86
N ARG A 75 0.91 8.53 -12.51
CA ARG A 75 0.81 9.14 -13.85
C ARG A 75 0.98 10.66 -13.83
N GLU A 76 0.76 11.31 -12.68
CA GLU A 76 0.90 12.76 -12.55
C GLU A 76 2.37 13.19 -12.50
N THR A 77 2.70 14.21 -13.30
CA THR A 77 4.06 14.78 -13.39
C THR A 77 4.27 15.98 -12.47
N VAL A 78 3.18 16.51 -11.91
CA VAL A 78 3.16 17.72 -11.08
C VAL A 78 2.93 17.35 -9.61
N TRP A 79 3.84 17.75 -8.72
CA TRP A 79 3.79 17.46 -7.29
C TRP A 79 2.47 17.89 -6.63
N ALA A 80 1.91 19.03 -7.04
CA ALA A 80 0.67 19.56 -6.47
C ALA A 80 -0.53 18.61 -6.63
N LYS A 81 -0.55 17.79 -7.69
CA LYS A 81 -1.61 16.79 -7.93
C LYS A 81 -1.31 15.46 -7.25
N ALA A 82 -0.04 15.04 -7.26
CA ALA A 82 0.38 13.79 -6.63
C ALA A 82 0.35 13.84 -5.09
N ARG A 83 0.55 15.01 -4.47
CA ARG A 83 0.63 15.13 -3.00
C ARG A 83 -0.64 14.73 -2.26
N VAL A 84 -1.79 14.66 -2.95
CA VAL A 84 -3.07 14.25 -2.35
C VAL A 84 -2.99 12.82 -1.80
N ALA A 85 -2.19 11.95 -2.43
CA ALA A 85 -1.97 10.60 -1.94
C ALA A 85 -1.05 10.53 -0.70
N VAL A 86 -0.21 11.54 -0.46
CA VAL A 86 0.84 11.49 0.59
C VAL A 86 0.26 11.34 2.00
N PRO A 87 -0.75 12.13 2.44
CA PRO A 87 -1.35 11.94 3.76
C PRO A 87 -2.00 10.57 3.93
N ALA A 88 -2.66 10.07 2.88
CA ALA A 88 -3.32 8.76 2.90
C ALA A 88 -2.30 7.62 3.03
N ILE A 89 -1.25 7.63 2.21
CA ILE A 89 -0.14 6.66 2.28
C ILE A 89 0.53 6.74 3.65
N TRP A 90 0.86 7.94 4.14
CA TRP A 90 1.54 8.11 5.42
C TRP A 90 0.70 7.59 6.59
N LEU A 91 -0.60 7.92 6.61
CA LEU A 91 -1.53 7.43 7.62
C LEU A 91 -1.65 5.90 7.56
N PHE A 92 -1.86 5.35 6.36
CA PHE A 92 -1.96 3.91 6.15
C PHE A 92 -0.70 3.19 6.64
N THR A 93 0.48 3.59 6.15
CA THR A 93 1.77 3.00 6.53
C THR A 93 2.03 3.09 8.04
N THR A 94 1.69 4.23 8.68
CA THR A 94 1.89 4.38 10.12
C THR A 94 0.96 3.46 10.90
N LEU A 95 -0.32 3.41 10.53
CA LEU A 95 -1.30 2.56 11.19
C LEU A 95 -0.97 1.08 11.02
N THR A 96 -0.59 0.65 9.81
CA THR A 96 -0.21 -0.74 9.56
C THR A 96 1.08 -1.11 10.28
N LEU A 97 2.08 -0.24 10.32
CA LEU A 97 3.31 -0.48 11.08
C LEU A 97 3.02 -0.64 12.58
N VAL A 98 2.23 0.27 13.17
CA VAL A 98 1.82 0.16 14.58
C VAL A 98 1.07 -1.15 14.82
N ALA A 99 0.11 -1.50 13.96
CA ALA A 99 -0.63 -2.75 14.07
C ALA A 99 0.30 -3.97 13.98
N THR A 100 1.27 -3.97 13.07
CA THR A 100 2.27 -5.04 12.92
C THR A 100 3.15 -5.17 14.15
N LEU A 101 3.58 -4.06 14.76
CA LEU A 101 4.40 -4.11 15.98
C LEU A 101 3.59 -4.57 17.19
N VAL A 102 2.35 -4.09 17.34
CA VAL A 102 1.47 -4.44 18.47
C VAL A 102 1.00 -5.89 18.40
N HIS A 103 0.78 -6.42 17.19
CA HIS A 103 0.29 -7.77 16.96
C HIS A 103 1.33 -8.68 16.29
N PHE A 104 2.62 -8.42 16.52
CA PHE A 104 3.71 -9.14 15.88
C PHE A 104 3.60 -10.66 16.04
N ASP A 105 3.09 -11.11 17.18
CA ASP A 105 2.83 -12.50 17.53
C ASP A 105 1.78 -13.19 16.64
N ARG A 106 0.88 -12.41 16.02
CA ARG A 106 -0.18 -12.93 15.13
C ARG A 106 0.27 -13.08 13.69
N PHE A 107 1.37 -12.44 13.31
CA PHE A 107 1.92 -12.55 11.97
C PHE A 107 2.66 -13.87 11.78
N HIS A 108 2.66 -14.38 10.56
CA HIS A 108 3.28 -15.65 10.20
C HIS A 108 4.81 -15.60 10.11
N PHE A 109 5.50 -14.66 10.78
CA PHE A 109 6.96 -14.48 10.70
C PHE A 109 7.76 -15.75 11.04
N SER A 110 7.20 -16.65 11.83
CA SER A 110 7.78 -17.96 12.19
C SER A 110 6.88 -19.15 11.81
N SER A 111 5.98 -18.97 10.83
CA SER A 111 5.11 -20.06 10.36
C SER A 111 5.91 -21.17 9.68
N PRO A 112 5.55 -22.45 9.88
CA PRO A 112 6.15 -23.57 9.14
C PRO A 112 5.74 -23.57 7.66
N ILE A 113 4.70 -22.81 7.28
CA ILE A 113 4.25 -22.67 5.90
C ILE A 113 5.09 -21.58 5.22
N ALA A 114 5.93 -21.96 4.26
CA ALA A 114 6.85 -21.05 3.59
C ALA A 114 6.15 -19.88 2.88
N SER A 115 4.98 -20.10 2.27
CA SER A 115 4.19 -19.03 1.64
C SER A 115 3.69 -18.00 2.64
N ALA A 116 3.20 -18.46 3.80
CA ALA A 116 2.68 -17.60 4.87
C ALA A 116 3.82 -16.79 5.51
N GLN A 117 4.96 -17.45 5.76
CA GLN A 117 6.14 -16.79 6.28
C GLN A 117 6.72 -15.78 5.28
N GLY A 118 6.81 -16.15 4.01
CA GLY A 118 7.23 -15.25 2.93
C GLY A 118 6.31 -14.04 2.82
N ALA A 119 5.00 -14.23 2.88
CA ALA A 119 4.01 -13.14 2.87
C ALA A 119 4.17 -12.21 4.08
N ALA A 120 4.44 -12.74 5.28
CA ALA A 120 4.66 -11.93 6.48
C ALA A 120 5.93 -11.07 6.38
N TRP A 121 7.04 -11.61 5.89
CA TRP A 121 8.26 -10.82 5.67
C TRP A 121 8.10 -9.81 4.54
N PHE A 122 7.42 -10.19 3.47
CA PHE A 122 7.11 -9.31 2.35
C PHE A 122 6.20 -8.14 2.78
N TRP A 123 5.28 -8.36 3.72
CA TRP A 123 4.45 -7.31 4.31
C TRP A 123 5.27 -6.23 5.04
N LEU A 124 6.44 -6.58 5.58
CA LEU A 124 7.29 -5.67 6.34
C LEU A 124 8.35 -4.94 5.47
N ALA A 125 8.64 -5.47 4.27
CA ALA A 125 9.68 -4.98 3.36
C ALA A 125 9.27 -3.72 2.58
#